data_AF-A0A955F466-F1
#
_entry.id   AF-A0A955F466-F1
#
_cell.length_a   1.000
_cell.length_b   1.000
_cell.length_c   1.000
_cell.angle_alpha   90.00
_cell.angle_beta   90.00
_cell.angle_gamma   90.00
#
_symmetry.space_group_name_H-M   'P 1'
#
loop_
_entity.id
_entity.type
_entity.pdbx_description
1 polymer ?
#
loop_
_entity_poly.entity_id
_entity_poly.type
_entity_poly.pdbx_seq_one_letter_code
_entity_poly.pdbx_strand_id
1 'polypeptide(L)'
;MHRYDIFRPLVYLLAFIVVSFALAEWACGQTTAKNGDPKTGEVSLPAADDWRAYLVHESQSGIWTCGTVNLFEAHGCPQIFGLDDQGHCTIVHSYSGKWTPNESCEDDAWLGAYAEVDLDPNQVGPEFYVGGKSGHLYRIRPGPGEVLQSEILLTFPGSELHTFVAGDLDPQRDGQELIAFTRDGEVHRIEPPQRFGESWTSVRLSDIGGRARQAAVLPSPDTGTPRIV
;
A
#
# COMPACT_ATOMS: atom_id res chain seq x y z
N MET A 1 45.09 -49.12 11.80
CA MET A 1 45.76 -47.88 12.25
C MET A 1 46.18 -47.11 11.01
N HIS A 2 45.30 -46.26 10.47
CA HIS A 2 45.64 -45.20 9.51
C HIS A 2 44.54 -44.15 9.57
N ARG A 3 44.89 -42.97 10.13
CA ARG A 3 44.05 -41.77 10.14
C ARG A 3 44.26 -41.05 8.81
N TYR A 4 43.18 -40.73 8.11
CA TYR A 4 43.20 -39.83 6.97
C TYR A 4 42.92 -38.41 7.45
N ASP A 5 43.86 -37.52 7.14
CA ASP A 5 43.76 -36.06 7.27
C ASP A 5 42.67 -35.51 6.35
N ILE A 6 41.66 -34.87 6.92
CA ILE A 6 40.66 -34.06 6.20
C ILE A 6 40.75 -32.64 6.74
N PHE A 7 41.75 -31.88 6.28
CA PHE A 7 41.78 -30.43 6.41
C PHE A 7 42.47 -29.82 5.20
N ARG A 8 41.67 -29.26 4.29
CA ARG A 8 41.94 -28.21 3.26
C ARG A 8 41.09 -28.52 2.02
N PRO A 9 39.97 -27.81 1.82
CA PRO A 9 40.04 -26.53 1.12
C PRO A 9 38.97 -25.53 1.60
N LEU A 10 39.33 -24.59 2.50
CA LEU A 10 38.42 -23.50 2.92
C LEU A 10 38.92 -22.11 2.51
N VAL A 11 40.01 -22.02 1.73
CA VAL A 11 40.67 -20.72 1.45
C VAL A 11 40.39 -20.19 0.03
N TYR A 12 39.84 -20.98 -0.88
CA TYR A 12 39.56 -20.53 -2.26
C TYR A 12 38.10 -20.13 -2.54
N LEU A 13 37.17 -20.36 -1.60
CA LEU A 13 35.75 -19.98 -1.78
C LEU A 13 35.46 -18.50 -1.44
N LEU A 14 36.37 -17.83 -0.71
CA LEU A 14 36.18 -16.44 -0.26
C LEU A 14 36.63 -15.38 -1.28
N ALA A 15 37.38 -15.76 -2.33
CA ALA A 15 37.84 -14.81 -3.35
C ALA A 15 36.85 -14.59 -4.50
N PHE A 16 35.90 -15.50 -4.74
CA PHE A 16 34.93 -15.39 -5.85
C PHE A 16 33.66 -14.62 -5.51
N ILE A 17 33.36 -14.41 -4.21
CA ILE A 17 32.14 -13.71 -3.78
C ILE A 17 32.31 -12.18 -3.79
N VAL A 18 33.54 -11.67 -3.72
CA VAL A 18 33.79 -10.21 -3.72
C VAL A 18 33.84 -9.62 -5.14
N VAL A 19 34.06 -10.43 -6.19
CA VAL A 19 34.12 -9.92 -7.57
C VAL A 19 32.75 -9.83 -8.25
N SER A 20 31.71 -10.47 -7.69
CA SER A 20 30.37 -10.47 -8.29
C SER A 20 29.51 -9.26 -7.93
N PHE A 21 29.83 -8.54 -6.84
CA PHE A 21 29.09 -7.31 -6.49
C PHE A 21 29.56 -6.07 -7.25
N ALA A 22 30.82 -6.03 -7.69
CA ALA A 22 31.35 -4.87 -8.43
C ALA A 22 30.89 -4.81 -9.91
N LEU A 23 30.41 -5.92 -10.49
CA LEU A 23 29.92 -5.94 -11.89
C LEU A 23 28.43 -5.61 -12.02
N ALA A 24 27.63 -5.74 -10.95
CA ALA A 24 26.23 -5.31 -10.97
C ALA A 24 26.10 -3.78 -10.93
N GLU A 25 27.05 -3.09 -10.27
CA GLU A 25 27.11 -1.62 -10.27
C GLU A 25 27.51 -1.02 -11.62
N TRP A 26 28.12 -1.81 -12.52
CA TRP A 26 28.61 -1.32 -13.82
C TRP A 26 27.62 -1.54 -14.98
N ALA A 27 26.68 -2.47 -14.86
CA ALA A 27 25.68 -2.73 -15.90
C ALA A 27 24.45 -1.82 -15.80
N CYS A 28 24.18 -1.24 -14.63
CA CYS A 28 23.24 -0.13 -14.50
C CYS A 28 24.06 1.15 -14.59
N GLY A 29 24.33 1.62 -15.80
CA GLY A 29 24.84 2.97 -16.00
C GLY A 29 23.92 3.96 -15.30
N GLN A 30 24.27 4.33 -14.06
CA GLN A 30 23.58 5.34 -13.29
C GLN A 30 23.78 6.67 -14.01
N THR A 31 22.96 6.89 -15.02
CA THR A 31 22.67 8.23 -15.49
C THR A 31 21.95 8.86 -14.31
N THR A 32 22.70 9.58 -13.46
CA THR A 32 22.13 10.34 -12.35
C THR A 32 20.93 11.10 -12.89
N ALA A 33 19.75 10.81 -12.35
CA ALA A 33 18.53 11.50 -12.73
C ALA A 33 18.82 13.01 -12.72
N LYS A 34 18.45 13.70 -13.81
CA LYS A 34 18.55 15.17 -13.82
C LYS A 34 17.77 15.69 -12.61
N ASN A 35 18.35 16.65 -11.88
CA ASN A 35 17.67 17.44 -10.84
C ASN A 35 16.49 18.20 -11.46
N GLY A 36 15.39 17.50 -11.73
CA GLY A 36 14.15 18.05 -12.25
C GLY A 36 13.08 18.03 -11.16
N ASP A 37 12.24 19.06 -11.13
CA ASP A 37 11.07 19.10 -10.27
C ASP A 37 9.85 18.62 -11.05
N PRO A 38 9.23 17.47 -10.68
CA PRO A 38 8.08 16.91 -11.38
C PRO A 38 6.83 17.82 -11.32
N LYS A 39 6.81 18.83 -10.43
CA LYS A 39 5.75 19.86 -10.38
C LYS A 39 5.84 20.85 -11.54
N THR A 40 7.01 20.97 -12.17
CA THR A 40 7.25 21.92 -13.26
C THR A 40 7.13 21.29 -14.65
N GLY A 41 7.30 19.97 -14.75
CA GLY A 41 7.13 19.17 -15.96
C GLY A 41 7.66 17.75 -15.79
N GLU A 42 7.65 16.97 -16.86
CA GLU A 42 8.13 15.58 -16.84
C GLU A 42 9.64 15.50 -16.55
N VAL A 43 10.00 14.61 -15.62
CA VAL A 43 11.39 14.35 -15.24
C VAL A 43 11.71 12.90 -15.57
N SER A 44 12.38 12.65 -16.69
CA SER A 44 12.73 11.29 -17.11
C SER A 44 13.76 10.65 -16.18
N LEU A 45 13.51 9.38 -15.85
CA LEU A 45 14.42 8.52 -15.10
C LEU A 45 15.05 7.49 -16.05
N PRO A 46 16.22 6.91 -15.69
CA PRO A 46 16.79 5.78 -16.42
C PRO A 46 15.79 4.61 -16.52
N ALA A 47 15.64 4.04 -17.71
CA ALA A 47 14.76 2.90 -17.98
C ALA A 47 15.39 2.02 -19.08
N ALA A 48 14.93 0.77 -19.19
CA ALA A 48 15.29 -0.11 -20.30
C ALA A 48 14.75 0.43 -21.64
N ASP A 49 15.29 -0.03 -22.77
CA ASP A 49 15.08 0.55 -24.11
C ASP A 49 13.60 0.67 -24.54
N ASP A 50 12.71 -0.19 -24.01
CA ASP A 50 11.27 -0.20 -24.30
C ASP A 50 10.40 0.36 -23.16
N TRP A 51 11.02 0.92 -22.12
CA TRP A 51 10.34 1.48 -20.96
C TRP A 51 10.54 2.98 -20.88
N ARG A 52 9.52 3.66 -20.35
CA ARG A 52 9.62 5.06 -19.95
C ARG A 52 9.41 5.13 -18.44
N ALA A 53 10.35 5.74 -17.74
CA ALA A 53 10.25 6.01 -16.33
C ALA A 53 10.29 7.52 -16.10
N TYR A 54 9.46 8.00 -15.20
CA TYR A 54 9.37 9.40 -14.84
C TYR A 54 9.32 9.53 -13.31
N LEU A 55 9.98 10.56 -12.78
CA LEU A 55 9.80 10.95 -11.39
C LEU A 55 8.42 11.61 -11.25
N VAL A 56 7.64 11.10 -10.32
CA VAL A 56 6.30 11.61 -9.99
C VAL A 56 6.34 12.43 -8.69
N HIS A 57 7.05 11.91 -7.70
CA HIS A 57 7.20 12.51 -6.39
C HIS A 57 8.47 11.99 -5.71
N GLU A 58 9.14 12.85 -4.96
CA GLU A 58 10.26 12.50 -4.08
C GLU A 58 9.82 12.81 -2.64
N SER A 59 9.63 11.77 -1.84
CA SER A 59 9.30 11.93 -0.42
C SER A 59 10.58 12.17 0.40
N GLN A 60 10.45 12.87 1.52
CA GLN A 60 11.53 13.03 2.50
C GLN A 60 11.76 11.76 3.32
N SER A 61 10.85 10.78 3.24
CA SER A 61 10.93 9.51 3.94
C SER A 61 10.74 8.31 2.99
N GLY A 62 11.00 7.10 3.48
CA GLY A 62 10.86 5.89 2.68
C GLY A 62 9.39 5.61 2.35
N ILE A 63 9.07 5.49 1.06
CA ILE A 63 7.76 5.02 0.60
C ILE A 63 7.70 3.50 0.72
N TRP A 64 6.79 2.99 1.54
CA TRP A 64 6.56 1.55 1.75
C TRP A 64 5.62 0.96 0.71
N THR A 65 4.54 1.68 0.43
CA THR A 65 3.48 1.22 -0.44
C THR A 65 3.12 2.32 -1.42
N CYS A 66 2.99 1.98 -2.70
CA CYS A 66 2.50 2.88 -3.72
C CYS A 66 1.62 2.13 -4.71
N GLY A 67 0.79 2.87 -5.42
CA GLY A 67 -0.13 2.32 -6.39
C GLY A 67 -0.93 3.42 -7.08
N THR A 68 -2.03 3.05 -7.70
CA THR A 68 -2.98 3.97 -8.33
C THR A 68 -4.30 3.98 -7.57
N VAL A 69 -4.98 5.12 -7.58
CA VAL A 69 -6.31 5.29 -6.99
C VAL A 69 -7.14 6.22 -7.87
N ASN A 70 -8.47 6.04 -7.90
CA ASN A 70 -9.38 6.92 -8.64
C ASN A 70 -10.25 7.77 -7.71
N LEU A 71 -9.67 8.85 -7.17
CA LEU A 71 -10.40 9.77 -6.28
C LEU A 71 -11.05 10.92 -7.07
N PHE A 72 -10.38 11.45 -8.09
CA PHE A 72 -10.88 12.59 -8.87
C PHE A 72 -11.22 12.17 -10.30
N GLU A 73 -12.46 11.72 -10.51
CA GLU A 73 -12.94 11.29 -11.85
C GLU A 73 -12.75 12.40 -12.91
N ALA A 74 -12.93 13.66 -12.52
CA ALA A 74 -12.79 14.82 -13.39
C ALA A 74 -11.38 14.97 -14.02
N HIS A 75 -10.34 14.35 -13.44
CA HIS A 75 -9.00 14.39 -14.01
C HIS A 75 -8.83 13.46 -15.22
N GLY A 76 -9.74 12.50 -15.43
CA GLY A 76 -9.70 11.60 -16.56
C GLY A 76 -8.51 10.61 -16.57
N CYS A 77 -7.76 10.54 -15.48
CA CYS A 77 -6.70 9.56 -15.25
C CYS A 77 -6.63 9.18 -13.76
N PRO A 78 -6.16 7.96 -13.43
CA PRO A 78 -5.88 7.60 -12.04
C PRO A 78 -4.83 8.51 -11.41
N GLN A 79 -4.98 8.76 -10.11
CA GLN A 79 -3.93 9.35 -9.29
C GLN A 79 -2.95 8.27 -8.83
N ILE A 80 -1.75 8.68 -8.44
CA ILE A 80 -0.74 7.80 -7.83
C ILE A 80 -0.73 8.10 -6.35
N PHE A 81 -0.67 7.08 -5.49
CA PHE A 81 -0.49 7.29 -4.06
C PHE A 81 0.85 6.76 -3.56
N GLY A 82 1.35 7.33 -2.47
CA GLY A 82 2.49 6.84 -1.70
C GLY A 82 2.16 6.89 -0.21
N LEU A 83 2.44 5.78 0.48
CA LEU A 83 2.35 5.63 1.93
C LEU A 83 3.76 5.48 2.48
N ASP A 84 4.13 6.31 3.45
CA ASP A 84 5.52 6.45 3.88
C ASP A 84 5.81 6.06 5.34
N ASP A 85 7.10 6.06 5.69
CA ASP A 85 7.63 5.68 7.02
C ASP A 85 7.17 6.60 8.17
N GLN A 86 6.80 7.85 7.87
CA GLN A 86 6.35 8.83 8.85
C GLN A 86 4.83 8.84 9.00
N GLY A 87 4.14 8.05 8.18
CA GLY A 87 2.68 7.95 8.22
C GLY A 87 1.98 8.96 7.33
N HIS A 88 2.67 9.52 6.34
CA HIS A 88 2.03 10.34 5.33
C HIS A 88 1.39 9.46 4.27
N CYS A 89 0.17 9.83 3.90
CA CYS A 89 -0.44 9.41 2.64
C CYS A 89 -0.40 10.60 1.66
N THR A 90 0.36 10.46 0.58
CA THR A 90 0.46 11.46 -0.48
C THR A 90 -0.27 10.96 -1.72
N ILE A 91 -1.25 11.71 -2.20
CA ILE A 91 -1.93 11.48 -3.48
C ILE A 91 -1.38 12.47 -4.50
N VAL A 92 -0.89 11.96 -5.63
CA VAL A 92 -0.29 12.75 -6.70
C VAL A 92 -1.16 12.64 -7.94
N HIS A 93 -1.63 13.78 -8.44
CA HIS A 93 -2.39 13.85 -9.68
C HIS A 93 -1.56 14.48 -10.80
N SER A 94 -1.86 14.09 -12.04
CA SER A 94 -1.22 14.62 -13.24
C SER A 94 -2.11 15.64 -13.94
N TYR A 95 -1.54 16.79 -14.30
CA TYR A 95 -2.20 17.72 -15.21
C TYR A 95 -1.18 18.32 -16.18
N SER A 96 -1.39 18.12 -17.48
CA SER A 96 -0.53 18.64 -18.55
C SER A 96 0.97 18.31 -18.37
N GLY A 97 1.27 17.07 -17.96
CA GLY A 97 2.65 16.59 -17.75
C GLY A 97 3.30 17.06 -16.45
N LYS A 98 2.56 17.69 -15.54
CA LYS A 98 3.01 18.09 -14.20
C LYS A 98 2.37 17.19 -13.16
N TRP A 99 3.14 16.85 -12.14
CA TRP A 99 2.69 16.03 -11.01
C TRP A 99 2.57 16.90 -9.76
N THR A 100 1.37 16.95 -9.20
CA THR A 100 1.09 17.78 -8.02
C THR A 100 0.72 16.88 -6.84
N PRO A 101 1.55 16.84 -5.77
CA PRO A 101 1.23 16.07 -4.57
C PRO A 101 0.20 16.81 -3.70
N ASN A 102 -0.67 16.03 -3.08
CA ASN A 102 -1.64 16.45 -2.08
C ASN A 102 -1.55 15.48 -0.90
N GLU A 103 -1.12 15.98 0.26
CA GLU A 103 -1.03 15.19 1.49
C GLU A 103 -2.44 15.03 2.08
N SER A 104 -2.85 13.79 2.37
CA SER A 104 -4.18 13.51 2.87
C SER A 104 -4.22 13.30 4.38
N CYS A 105 -3.25 12.59 4.96
CA CYS A 105 -3.21 12.29 6.40
C CYS A 105 -1.78 12.09 6.93
N GLU A 106 -1.63 12.16 8.25
CA GLU A 106 -0.41 11.92 9.03
C GLU A 106 -0.77 11.02 10.23
N ASP A 107 0.06 10.00 10.49
CA ASP A 107 -0.17 8.96 11.52
C ASP A 107 1.01 8.78 12.51
N ASP A 108 2.05 9.63 12.40
CA ASP A 108 3.31 9.59 13.19
C ASP A 108 4.04 8.23 13.17
N ALA A 109 3.64 7.32 12.29
CA ALA A 109 4.18 5.98 12.13
C ALA A 109 3.81 5.44 10.75
N TRP A 110 4.61 4.50 10.24
CA TRP A 110 4.45 4.06 8.85
C TRP A 110 3.03 3.60 8.48
N LEU A 111 2.60 4.01 7.28
CA LEU A 111 1.37 3.55 6.62
C LEU A 111 1.72 2.55 5.52
N GLY A 112 0.87 1.55 5.30
CA GLY A 112 1.12 0.59 4.21
C GLY A 112 -0.01 -0.34 3.82
N ALA A 113 -1.06 -0.48 4.63
CA ALA A 113 -2.30 -1.12 4.21
C ALA A 113 -3.16 -0.13 3.42
N TYR A 114 -3.78 -0.56 2.32
CA TYR A 114 -4.68 0.28 1.54
C TYR A 114 -5.79 -0.52 0.83
N ALA A 115 -6.91 0.14 0.54
CA ALA A 115 -7.97 -0.36 -0.32
C ALA A 115 -8.79 0.79 -0.93
N GLU A 116 -9.33 0.61 -2.14
CA GLU A 116 -10.32 1.50 -2.78
C GLU A 116 -11.67 0.79 -2.80
N VAL A 117 -12.70 1.36 -2.17
CA VAL A 117 -14.04 0.76 -2.08
C VAL A 117 -15.08 1.80 -1.65
N ASP A 118 -16.27 1.80 -2.25
CA ASP A 118 -17.41 2.62 -1.82
C ASP A 118 -18.17 1.86 -0.72
N LEU A 119 -17.90 2.19 0.54
CA LEU A 119 -18.30 1.41 1.71
C LEU A 119 -19.31 2.17 2.60
N ASP A 120 -19.28 3.50 2.66
CA ASP A 120 -20.20 4.29 3.48
C ASP A 120 -21.51 4.56 2.72
N PRO A 121 -22.62 3.89 3.08
CA PRO A 121 -23.88 4.06 2.38
C PRO A 121 -24.47 5.47 2.52
N ASN A 122 -23.99 6.27 3.48
CA ASN A 122 -24.45 7.64 3.69
C ASN A 122 -23.69 8.66 2.83
N GLN A 123 -22.60 8.25 2.18
CA GLN A 123 -21.72 9.14 1.42
C GLN A 123 -21.22 8.45 0.15
N VAL A 124 -22.03 8.52 -0.90
CA VAL A 124 -21.68 7.98 -2.22
C VAL A 124 -20.44 8.67 -2.79
N GLY A 125 -19.51 7.88 -3.29
CA GLY A 125 -18.36 8.36 -4.04
C GLY A 125 -17.11 7.50 -3.84
N PRO A 126 -15.99 7.87 -4.48
CA PRO A 126 -14.75 7.15 -4.31
C PRO A 126 -14.21 7.35 -2.89
N GLU A 127 -13.87 6.24 -2.24
CA GLU A 127 -13.24 6.24 -0.91
C GLU A 127 -11.95 5.42 -0.95
N PHE A 128 -10.92 5.94 -0.30
CA PHE A 128 -9.62 5.30 -0.16
C PHE A 128 -9.31 5.09 1.31
N TYR A 129 -9.08 3.85 1.69
CA TYR A 129 -8.83 3.42 3.06
C TYR A 129 -7.36 3.17 3.24
N VAL A 130 -6.76 3.69 4.31
CA VAL A 130 -5.35 3.44 4.64
C VAL A 130 -5.19 3.08 6.11
N GLY A 131 -4.17 2.29 6.40
CA GLY A 131 -3.80 1.93 7.76
C GLY A 131 -2.34 1.53 7.88
N GLY A 132 -1.87 1.44 9.10
CA GLY A 132 -0.47 1.15 9.36
C GLY A 132 -0.18 0.85 10.81
N LYS A 133 1.02 1.24 11.23
CA LYS A 133 1.62 0.84 12.51
C LYS A 133 0.87 1.34 13.74
N SER A 134 0.28 2.53 13.70
CA SER A 134 -0.46 3.08 14.84
C SER A 134 -1.80 2.36 15.08
N GLY A 135 -2.25 1.54 14.12
CA GLY A 135 -3.53 0.85 14.19
C GLY A 135 -4.73 1.74 13.87
N HIS A 136 -4.50 2.94 13.32
CA HIS A 136 -5.57 3.79 12.81
C HIS A 136 -6.02 3.32 11.43
N LEU A 137 -7.34 3.22 11.26
CA LEU A 137 -7.98 3.09 9.95
C LEU A 137 -8.46 4.47 9.53
N TYR A 138 -7.81 5.03 8.51
CA TYR A 138 -8.24 6.27 7.89
C TYR A 138 -9.14 5.99 6.70
N ARG A 139 -10.06 6.92 6.46
CA ARG A 139 -10.73 7.11 5.19
C ARG A 139 -10.30 8.44 4.58
N ILE A 140 -10.01 8.41 3.29
CA ILE A 140 -9.63 9.55 2.46
C ILE A 140 -10.65 9.69 1.33
N ARG A 141 -11.19 10.88 1.14
CA ARG A 141 -12.20 11.19 0.11
C ARG A 141 -11.96 12.53 -0.57
N PRO A 142 -12.47 12.74 -1.79
CA PRO A 142 -12.52 14.06 -2.40
C PRO A 142 -13.44 15.00 -1.61
N GLY A 143 -12.92 16.18 -1.26
CA GLY A 143 -13.69 17.30 -0.76
C GLY A 143 -13.87 18.41 -1.80
N PRO A 144 -14.55 19.50 -1.44
CA PRO A 144 -14.71 20.67 -2.31
C PRO A 144 -13.37 21.24 -2.76
N GLY A 145 -13.25 21.59 -4.04
CA GLY A 145 -12.05 22.23 -4.59
C GLY A 145 -10.83 21.31 -4.66
N GLU A 146 -11.04 20.00 -4.82
CA GLU A 146 -9.98 18.99 -4.93
C GLU A 146 -9.12 18.83 -3.66
N VAL A 147 -9.62 19.34 -2.53
CA VAL A 147 -9.01 19.14 -1.21
C VAL A 147 -9.36 17.74 -0.73
N LEU A 148 -8.37 16.96 -0.33
CA LEU A 148 -8.60 15.64 0.26
C LEU A 148 -9.12 15.80 1.69
N GLN A 149 -10.14 15.04 2.03
CA GLN A 149 -10.66 14.93 3.39
C GLN A 149 -10.22 13.60 3.96
N SER A 150 -9.51 13.64 5.09
CA SER A 150 -9.14 12.44 5.85
C SER A 150 -9.83 12.42 7.20
N GLU A 151 -10.23 11.24 7.63
CA GLU A 151 -10.76 11.00 8.97
C GLU A 151 -10.32 9.64 9.50
N ILE A 152 -10.09 9.55 10.81
CA ILE A 152 -9.90 8.26 11.49
C ILE A 152 -11.28 7.67 11.77
N LEU A 153 -11.53 6.48 11.25
CA LEU A 153 -12.79 5.76 11.44
C LEU A 153 -12.74 4.85 12.66
N LEU A 154 -11.62 4.14 12.82
CA LEU A 154 -11.41 3.15 13.87
C LEU A 154 -9.95 3.20 14.34
N THR A 155 -9.75 2.81 15.59
CA THR A 155 -8.44 2.58 16.18
C THR A 155 -8.38 1.14 16.69
N PHE A 156 -7.30 0.43 16.38
CA PHE A 156 -6.98 -0.89 16.88
C PHE A 156 -5.76 -0.78 17.82
N PRO A 157 -5.97 -0.48 19.13
CA PRO A 157 -4.87 -0.12 20.03
C PRO A 157 -3.81 -1.22 20.11
N GLY A 158 -2.55 -0.86 19.83
CA GLY A 158 -1.42 -1.80 19.86
C GLY A 158 -1.40 -2.81 18.73
N SER A 159 -2.32 -2.71 17.75
CA SER A 159 -2.43 -3.64 16.63
C SER A 159 -2.23 -2.90 15.31
N GLU A 160 -1.08 -3.14 14.68
CA GLU A 160 -0.77 -2.63 13.35
C GLU A 160 -1.72 -3.20 12.30
N LEU A 161 -2.27 -2.34 11.43
CA LEU A 161 -3.05 -2.74 10.26
C LEU A 161 -2.08 -2.96 9.09
N HIS A 162 -2.03 -4.19 8.56
CA HIS A 162 -0.97 -4.57 7.62
C HIS A 162 -1.49 -4.88 6.21
N THR A 163 -2.73 -5.35 6.06
CA THR A 163 -3.30 -5.69 4.77
C THR A 163 -4.80 -5.43 4.79
N PHE A 164 -5.32 -4.90 3.68
CA PHE A 164 -6.75 -4.77 3.44
C PHE A 164 -7.15 -5.59 2.22
N VAL A 165 -8.38 -6.08 2.24
CA VAL A 165 -9.08 -6.61 1.07
C VAL A 165 -10.44 -5.95 1.02
N ALA A 166 -10.84 -5.47 -0.15
CA ALA A 166 -12.14 -4.86 -0.32
C ALA A 166 -12.81 -5.29 -1.62
N GLY A 167 -14.14 -5.22 -1.64
CA GLY A 167 -14.98 -5.63 -2.76
C GLY A 167 -16.35 -6.07 -2.28
N ASP A 168 -17.20 -6.54 -3.19
CA ASP A 168 -18.37 -7.37 -2.86
C ASP A 168 -17.87 -8.80 -2.68
N LEU A 169 -17.59 -9.15 -1.42
CA LEU A 169 -16.85 -10.35 -1.04
C LEU A 169 -17.79 -11.47 -0.62
N ASP A 170 -18.77 -11.21 0.24
CA ASP A 170 -19.69 -12.23 0.79
C ASP A 170 -21.04 -12.22 0.07
N PRO A 171 -21.37 -13.24 -0.75
CA PRO A 171 -22.63 -13.27 -1.50
C PRO A 171 -23.89 -13.39 -0.63
N GLN A 172 -23.75 -13.59 0.69
CA GLN A 172 -24.85 -13.55 1.64
C GLN A 172 -25.12 -12.16 2.20
N ARG A 173 -24.28 -11.18 1.85
CA ARG A 173 -24.38 -9.79 2.28
C ARG A 173 -24.50 -8.92 1.04
N ASP A 174 -25.31 -7.87 1.16
CA ASP A 174 -25.44 -6.91 0.08
C ASP A 174 -24.38 -5.82 0.23
N GLY A 175 -23.71 -5.50 -0.87
CA GLY A 175 -22.83 -4.33 -0.97
C GLY A 175 -21.36 -4.66 -0.77
N GLN A 176 -20.55 -3.61 -0.73
CA GLN A 176 -19.11 -3.74 -0.58
C GLN A 176 -18.72 -3.98 0.88
N GLU A 177 -17.62 -4.70 1.09
CA GLU A 177 -16.98 -4.89 2.38
C GLU A 177 -15.51 -4.51 2.36
N LEU A 178 -14.99 -4.20 3.54
CA LEU A 178 -13.58 -4.01 3.81
C LEU A 178 -13.15 -4.97 4.93
N ILE A 179 -12.16 -5.80 4.62
CA ILE A 179 -11.54 -6.74 5.55
C ILE A 179 -10.15 -6.23 5.90
N ALA A 180 -9.92 -6.04 7.20
CA ALA A 180 -8.65 -5.61 7.76
C ALA A 180 -7.92 -6.75 8.46
N PHE A 181 -6.63 -6.90 8.14
CA PHE A 181 -5.73 -7.86 8.77
C PHE A 181 -4.76 -7.12 9.67
N THR A 182 -4.73 -7.52 10.94
CA THR A 182 -3.72 -7.01 11.87
C THR A 182 -2.41 -7.78 11.71
N ARG A 183 -1.31 -7.18 12.18
CA ARG A 183 0.01 -7.82 12.19
C ARG A 183 0.03 -9.18 12.89
N ASP A 184 -0.77 -9.34 13.95
CA ASP A 184 -0.81 -10.57 14.73
C ASP A 184 -1.73 -11.64 14.12
N GLY A 185 -2.43 -11.31 13.03
CA GLY A 185 -3.25 -12.24 12.26
C GLY A 185 -4.73 -12.18 12.58
N GLU A 186 -5.20 -11.22 13.38
CA GLU A 186 -6.64 -11.02 13.51
C GLU A 186 -7.23 -10.49 12.21
N VAL A 187 -8.40 -11.03 11.86
CA VAL A 187 -9.15 -10.62 10.68
C VAL A 187 -10.42 -9.95 11.14
N HIS A 188 -10.64 -8.72 10.69
CA HIS A 188 -11.78 -7.89 11.06
C HIS A 188 -12.53 -7.45 9.81
N ARG A 189 -13.85 -7.53 9.83
CA ARG A 189 -14.69 -6.82 8.86
C ARG A 189 -15.02 -5.44 9.42
N ILE A 190 -14.82 -4.40 8.61
CA ILE A 190 -15.19 -3.03 8.95
C ILE A 190 -16.66 -2.83 8.59
N GLU A 191 -17.44 -2.32 9.53
CA GLU A 191 -18.89 -2.09 9.37
C GLU A 191 -19.16 -0.57 9.36
N PRO A 192 -19.66 -0.03 8.23
CA PRO A 192 -20.02 1.38 8.13
C PRO A 192 -21.27 1.70 8.99
N PRO A 193 -21.43 2.96 9.42
CA PRO A 193 -22.64 3.39 10.12
C PRO A 193 -23.87 3.21 9.22
N GLN A 194 -24.94 2.62 9.76
CA GLN A 194 -26.17 2.38 9.01
C GLN A 194 -27.05 3.62 8.93
N ARG A 195 -26.81 4.59 9.83
CA ARG A 195 -27.47 5.88 9.86
C ARG A 195 -26.47 6.99 10.14
N PHE A 196 -26.78 8.16 9.61
CA PHE A 196 -26.03 9.37 9.92
C PHE A 196 -25.93 9.60 11.44
N GLY A 197 -24.70 9.79 11.92
CA GLY A 197 -24.39 10.02 13.34
C GLY A 197 -24.09 8.75 14.15
N GLU A 198 -24.24 7.56 13.56
CA GLU A 198 -23.71 6.32 14.16
C GLU A 198 -22.19 6.22 13.97
N SER A 199 -21.55 5.43 14.81
CA SER A 199 -20.10 5.20 14.74
C SER A 199 -19.78 4.01 13.84
N TRP A 200 -18.62 4.06 13.21
CA TRP A 200 -18.00 2.91 12.58
C TRP A 200 -17.71 1.83 13.62
N THR A 201 -17.82 0.56 13.22
CA THR A 201 -17.48 -0.57 14.08
C THR A 201 -16.70 -1.63 13.31
N SER A 202 -16.18 -2.62 14.03
CA SER A 202 -15.54 -3.78 13.42
C SER A 202 -16.04 -5.08 14.06
N VAL A 203 -16.08 -6.13 13.25
CA VAL A 203 -16.43 -7.49 13.68
C VAL A 203 -15.24 -8.38 13.42
N ARG A 204 -14.66 -8.95 14.49
CA ARG A 204 -13.61 -9.97 14.35
C ARG A 204 -14.20 -11.22 13.71
N LEU A 205 -13.67 -11.62 12.57
CA LEU A 205 -14.09 -12.79 11.81
C LEU A 205 -13.29 -14.04 12.21
N SER A 206 -11.97 -13.90 12.32
CA SER A 206 -11.08 -15.03 12.55
C SER A 206 -9.69 -14.59 13.04
N ASP A 207 -8.80 -15.57 13.15
CA ASP A 207 -7.38 -15.40 13.44
C ASP A 207 -6.60 -16.39 12.58
N ILE A 208 -5.65 -15.89 11.79
CA ILE A 208 -4.82 -16.70 10.90
C ILE A 208 -3.44 -17.03 11.51
N GLY A 209 -3.18 -16.61 12.76
CA GLY A 209 -1.97 -16.97 13.51
C GLY A 209 -0.69 -16.28 13.05
N GLY A 210 -0.81 -15.11 12.42
CA GLY A 210 0.30 -14.29 11.99
C GLY A 210 -0.03 -13.33 10.86
N ARG A 211 0.99 -12.62 10.41
CA ARG A 211 0.84 -11.52 9.46
C ARG A 211 0.49 -12.00 8.04
N ALA A 212 -0.67 -11.59 7.53
CA ALA A 212 -0.96 -11.61 6.11
C ALA A 212 -0.17 -10.49 5.40
N ARG A 213 0.58 -10.83 4.35
CA ARG A 213 1.22 -9.83 3.46
C ARG A 213 0.38 -9.52 2.22
N GLN A 214 -0.39 -10.50 1.82
CA GLN A 214 -1.32 -10.50 0.71
C GLN A 214 -2.48 -11.38 1.14
N ALA A 215 -3.66 -11.06 0.64
CA ALA A 215 -4.84 -11.87 0.85
C ALA A 215 -5.66 -11.87 -0.43
N ALA A 216 -6.28 -13.00 -0.73
CA ALA A 216 -7.25 -13.10 -1.80
C ALA A 216 -8.53 -13.71 -1.24
N VAL A 217 -9.68 -13.21 -1.71
CA VAL A 217 -10.98 -13.83 -1.45
C VAL A 217 -11.29 -14.77 -2.61
N LEU A 218 -11.46 -16.04 -2.28
CA LEU A 218 -11.79 -17.08 -3.24
C LEU A 218 -13.22 -17.57 -3.00
N PRO A 219 -13.95 -17.94 -4.08
CA PRO A 219 -15.22 -18.64 -3.94
C PRO A 219 -15.02 -19.93 -3.13
N SER A 220 -15.90 -20.20 -2.16
CA SER A 220 -15.94 -21.52 -1.52
C SER A 220 -16.83 -22.45 -2.33
N PRO A 221 -16.30 -23.60 -2.81
CA PRO A 221 -17.10 -24.55 -3.56
C PRO A 221 -18.19 -25.24 -2.72
N ASP A 222 -18.04 -25.26 -1.39
CA ASP A 222 -18.84 -26.14 -0.52
C ASP A 222 -19.87 -25.42 0.36
N THR A 223 -19.66 -24.14 0.64
CA THR A 223 -20.46 -23.41 1.66
C THR A 223 -21.14 -22.15 1.13
N GLY A 224 -20.79 -21.66 -0.06
CA GLY A 224 -21.22 -20.35 -0.56
C GLY A 224 -20.59 -19.15 0.17
N THR A 225 -20.11 -19.33 1.41
CA THR A 225 -19.34 -18.32 2.15
C THR A 225 -17.89 -18.25 1.62
N PRO A 226 -17.35 -17.08 1.28
CA PRO A 226 -16.02 -16.97 0.70
C PRO A 226 -14.92 -17.44 1.65
N ARG A 227 -13.81 -17.91 1.08
CA ARG A 227 -12.60 -18.21 1.85
C ARG A 227 -11.55 -17.14 1.59
N ILE A 228 -11.01 -16.59 2.67
CA ILE A 228 -9.81 -15.77 2.64
C ILE A 228 -8.60 -16.71 2.65
N VAL A 229 -7.69 -16.53 1.69
CA VAL A 229 -6.39 -17.23 1.60
C VAL A 229 -5.22 -16.26 1.58
#